data_AF-A0A957LUY9-F1
#
_entry.id   AF-A0A957LUY9-F1
#
_cell.length_a   1.000
_cell.length_b   1.000
_cell.length_c   1.000
_cell.angle_alpha   90.00
_cell.angle_beta   90.00
_cell.angle_gamma   90.00
#
_symmetry.space_group_name_H-M   'P 1'
#
loop_
_entity.id
_entity.type
_entity.pdbx_description
1 polymer ?
#
loop_
_entity_poly.entity_id
_entity_poly.type
_entity_poly.pdbx_seq_one_letter_code
_entity_poly.pdbx_strand_id
1 'polypeptide(L)'
;VRARVQHAMEAVGLPFAEFKDRITFGLSGGQMRRVAIAGVLALEPRVLVLDEPTAGLDPQARRQLMRRILDLQAQGITLVMISHNMEELAEICDRLYVIAGGRTVMEGTPAAIFSRAGELRAMGLDVPDVTKVAEALKARGLLPAGEVIYTLAQAEDAVARLLAQRSGAEGTGAA
;
A
#
# COMPACT_ATOMS: atom_id res chain seq x y z
N VAL A 1 -31.49 -2.91 -8.45
CA VAL A 1 -30.56 -4.04 -8.22
C VAL A 1 -29.56 -4.22 -9.37
N ARG A 2 -29.97 -4.49 -10.61
CA ARG A 2 -29.05 -4.73 -11.74
C ARG A 2 -28.00 -3.62 -11.96
N ALA A 3 -28.40 -2.35 -11.93
CA ALA A 3 -27.48 -1.22 -12.10
C ALA A 3 -26.38 -1.17 -11.01
N ARG A 4 -26.74 -1.50 -9.75
CA ARG A 4 -25.78 -1.57 -8.62
C ARG A 4 -24.77 -2.70 -8.81
N VAL A 5 -25.25 -3.87 -9.24
CA VAL A 5 -24.38 -5.02 -9.53
C VAL A 5 -23.42 -4.69 -10.67
N GLN A 6 -23.92 -4.09 -11.74
CA GLN A 6 -23.09 -3.67 -12.87
C GLN A 6 -22.01 -2.68 -12.43
N HIS A 7 -22.39 -1.62 -11.71
CA HIS A 7 -21.44 -0.62 -11.21
C HIS A 7 -20.36 -1.25 -10.32
N ALA A 8 -20.76 -2.12 -9.38
CA ALA A 8 -19.83 -2.77 -8.47
C ALA A 8 -18.85 -3.72 -9.19
N MET A 9 -19.32 -4.47 -10.19
CA MET A 9 -18.47 -5.32 -11.02
C MET A 9 -17.47 -4.51 -11.84
N GLU A 10 -17.92 -3.41 -12.45
CA GLU A 10 -17.04 -2.54 -13.23
C GLU A 10 -15.98 -1.85 -12.35
N ALA A 11 -16.36 -1.41 -11.15
CA ALA A 11 -15.44 -0.80 -10.19
C ALA A 11 -14.25 -1.70 -9.85
N VAL A 12 -14.49 -3.00 -9.62
CA VAL A 12 -13.43 -3.98 -9.34
C VAL A 12 -12.72 -4.53 -10.59
N GLY A 13 -13.08 -4.05 -11.78
CA GLY A 13 -12.46 -4.48 -13.04
C GLY A 13 -12.94 -5.84 -13.54
N LEU A 14 -14.21 -6.14 -13.33
CA LEU A 14 -14.90 -7.28 -13.92
C LEU A 14 -15.96 -6.76 -14.90
N PRO A 15 -15.69 -6.76 -16.22
CA PRO A 15 -16.66 -6.30 -17.22
C PRO A 15 -17.98 -7.05 -17.08
N PHE A 16 -19.07 -6.34 -16.75
CA PHE A 16 -20.36 -6.95 -16.44
C PHE A 16 -20.85 -7.86 -17.58
N ALA A 17 -20.73 -7.41 -18.83
CA ALA A 17 -21.17 -8.16 -20.00
C ALA A 17 -20.46 -9.52 -20.16
N GLU A 18 -19.19 -9.61 -19.76
CA GLU A 18 -18.38 -10.82 -19.91
C GLU A 18 -18.55 -11.80 -18.74
N PHE A 19 -18.77 -11.28 -17.53
CA PHE A 19 -18.72 -12.08 -16.30
C PHE A 19 -20.09 -12.39 -15.69
N LYS A 20 -21.17 -11.67 -16.04
CA LYS A 20 -22.49 -11.79 -15.38
C LYS A 20 -23.09 -13.21 -15.36
N ASP A 21 -22.82 -14.00 -16.40
CA ASP A 21 -23.38 -15.35 -16.56
C ASP A 21 -22.34 -16.46 -16.31
N ARG A 22 -21.11 -16.10 -15.91
CA ARG A 22 -20.05 -17.09 -15.64
C ARG A 22 -20.29 -17.79 -14.31
N ILE A 23 -20.07 -19.10 -14.30
CA ILE A 23 -20.10 -19.91 -13.07
C ILE A 23 -18.88 -19.53 -12.22
N THR A 24 -19.11 -19.25 -10.93
CA THR A 24 -18.06 -18.80 -10.00
C THR A 24 -16.89 -19.79 -9.88
N PHE A 25 -17.16 -21.10 -9.97
CA PHE A 25 -16.13 -22.15 -9.96
C PHE A 25 -15.20 -22.13 -11.18
N GLY A 26 -15.59 -21.46 -12.28
CA GLY A 26 -14.77 -21.29 -13.47
C GLY A 26 -13.89 -20.04 -13.44
N LEU A 27 -13.93 -19.27 -12.35
CA LEU A 27 -13.14 -18.05 -12.19
C LEU A 27 -11.75 -18.36 -11.61
N SER A 28 -10.74 -17.58 -12.01
CA SER A 28 -9.46 -17.60 -11.30
C SER A 28 -9.61 -17.11 -9.87
N GLY A 29 -8.69 -17.46 -8.97
CA GLY A 29 -8.74 -17.00 -7.57
C GLY A 29 -8.84 -15.48 -7.43
N GLY A 30 -8.11 -14.73 -8.26
CA GLY A 30 -8.19 -13.27 -8.28
C GLY A 30 -9.51 -12.72 -8.82
N GLN A 31 -10.12 -13.40 -9.80
CA GLN A 31 -11.46 -13.04 -10.28
C GLN A 31 -12.52 -13.30 -9.20
N MET A 32 -12.43 -14.44 -8.50
CA MET A 32 -13.32 -14.77 -7.39
C MET A 32 -13.23 -13.74 -6.26
N ARG A 33 -12.01 -13.28 -5.94
CA ARG A 33 -11.79 -12.20 -4.97
C ARG A 33 -12.45 -10.90 -5.39
N ARG A 34 -12.30 -10.50 -6.66
CA ARG A 34 -12.96 -9.31 -7.21
C ARG A 34 -14.48 -9.44 -7.17
N VAL A 35 -15.04 -10.61 -7.49
CA VAL A 35 -16.49 -10.86 -7.38
C VAL A 35 -16.96 -10.70 -5.93
N ALA A 36 -16.22 -11.19 -4.95
CA ALA A 36 -16.56 -11.02 -3.54
C ALA A 36 -16.59 -9.53 -3.14
N ILE A 37 -15.58 -8.75 -3.54
CA ILE A 37 -15.54 -7.30 -3.29
C ILE A 37 -16.72 -6.60 -4.00
N ALA A 38 -17.00 -6.94 -5.26
CA ALA A 38 -18.16 -6.41 -5.99
C ALA A 38 -19.48 -6.73 -5.30
N GLY A 39 -19.63 -7.92 -4.71
CA GLY A 39 -20.82 -8.29 -3.95
C GLY A 39 -21.05 -7.37 -2.75
N VAL A 40 -19.98 -7.03 -2.02
CA VAL A 40 -20.03 -6.08 -0.90
C VAL A 40 -20.29 -4.66 -1.39
N LEU A 41 -19.62 -4.22 -2.46
CA LEU A 41 -19.80 -2.88 -3.02
C LEU A 41 -21.19 -2.66 -3.60
N ALA A 42 -21.83 -3.72 -4.11
CA ALA A 42 -23.21 -3.66 -4.59
C ALA A 42 -24.19 -3.30 -3.45
N LEU A 43 -23.79 -3.41 -2.17
CA LEU A 43 -24.55 -2.96 -1.00
C LEU A 43 -24.45 -1.44 -0.75
N GLU A 44 -23.59 -0.73 -1.48
CA GLU A 44 -23.30 0.71 -1.33
C GLU A 44 -22.82 1.06 0.11
N PRO A 45 -21.78 0.39 0.62
CA PRO A 45 -21.31 0.62 1.98
C PRO A 45 -20.61 1.99 2.12
N ARG A 46 -20.75 2.62 3.28
CA ARG A 46 -19.97 3.82 3.64
C ARG A 46 -18.55 3.48 4.13
N VAL A 47 -18.37 2.27 4.64
CA VAL A 47 -17.10 1.75 5.16
C VAL A 47 -16.86 0.36 4.59
N LEU A 48 -15.67 0.15 4.03
CA LEU A 48 -15.24 -1.13 3.49
C LEU A 48 -14.04 -1.65 4.30
N VAL A 49 -14.22 -2.81 4.94
CA VAL A 49 -13.15 -3.51 5.66
C VAL A 49 -12.59 -4.59 4.75
N LEU A 50 -11.28 -4.56 4.53
CA LEU A 50 -10.56 -5.44 3.62
C LEU A 50 -9.49 -6.19 4.40
N ASP A 51 -9.70 -7.49 4.56
CA ASP A 51 -8.73 -8.39 5.19
C ASP A 51 -7.88 -9.08 4.13
N GLU A 52 -6.60 -8.70 4.05
CA GLU A 52 -5.62 -9.21 3.08
C GLU A 52 -6.14 -9.24 1.64
N PRO A 53 -6.63 -8.10 1.09
CA PRO A 53 -7.35 -8.07 -0.19
C PRO A 53 -6.50 -8.50 -1.38
N THR A 54 -5.17 -8.38 -1.25
CA THR A 54 -4.18 -8.66 -2.30
C THR A 54 -3.55 -10.05 -2.21
N ALA A 55 -3.88 -10.84 -1.18
CA ALA A 55 -3.31 -12.16 -0.98
C ALA A 55 -3.59 -13.10 -2.16
N GLY A 56 -2.54 -13.79 -2.62
CA GLY A 56 -2.61 -14.72 -3.75
C GLY A 56 -2.67 -14.06 -5.13
N LEU A 57 -2.57 -12.73 -5.22
CA LEU A 57 -2.48 -12.03 -6.50
C LEU A 57 -1.02 -11.85 -6.94
N ASP A 58 -0.79 -12.00 -8.24
CA ASP A 58 0.47 -11.59 -8.86
C ASP A 58 0.69 -10.06 -8.70
N PRO A 59 1.93 -9.57 -8.83
CA PRO A 59 2.23 -8.15 -8.62
C PRO A 59 1.43 -7.19 -9.51
N GLN A 60 1.09 -7.57 -10.74
CA GLN A 60 0.32 -6.72 -11.64
C GLN A 60 -1.16 -6.67 -11.22
N ALA A 61 -1.77 -7.83 -10.95
CA ALA A 61 -3.16 -7.91 -10.50
C ALA A 61 -3.40 -7.19 -9.18
N ARG A 62 -2.42 -7.27 -8.26
CA ARG A 62 -2.39 -6.52 -6.99
C ARG A 62 -2.41 -5.02 -7.21
N ARG A 63 -1.48 -4.46 -8.00
CA ARG A 63 -1.45 -3.02 -8.31
C ARG A 63 -2.75 -2.54 -8.94
N GLN A 64 -3.34 -3.33 -9.85
CA GLN A 64 -4.62 -3.00 -10.45
C GLN A 64 -5.77 -2.99 -9.43
N LEU A 65 -5.80 -3.98 -8.53
CA LEU A 65 -6.82 -4.04 -7.48
C LEU A 65 -6.68 -2.85 -6.52
N MET A 66 -5.46 -2.53 -6.08
CA MET A 66 -5.22 -1.43 -5.16
C MET A 66 -5.60 -0.06 -5.76
N ARG A 67 -5.29 0.18 -7.04
CA ARG A 67 -5.75 1.41 -7.73
C ARG A 67 -7.26 1.55 -7.71
N ARG A 68 -7.99 0.45 -7.98
CA ARG A 68 -9.45 0.45 -7.95
C ARG A 68 -10.01 0.67 -6.55
N ILE A 69 -9.37 0.09 -5.54
CA ILE A 69 -9.73 0.33 -4.14
C ILE A 69 -9.54 1.81 -3.77
N LEU A 70 -8.45 2.44 -4.23
CA LEU A 70 -8.23 3.87 -4.06
C LEU A 70 -9.27 4.73 -4.78
N ASP A 71 -9.70 4.34 -5.99
CA ASP A 71 -10.77 5.05 -6.71
C ASP A 71 -12.09 5.04 -5.91
N LEU A 72 -12.36 3.96 -5.16
CA LEU A 72 -13.53 3.88 -4.26
C LEU A 72 -13.39 4.81 -3.06
N GLN A 73 -12.18 4.97 -2.51
CA GLN A 73 -11.91 5.95 -1.45
C GLN A 73 -12.16 7.37 -1.95
N ALA A 74 -11.73 7.69 -3.18
CA ALA A 74 -11.99 8.99 -3.81
C ALA A 74 -13.49 9.27 -4.02
N GLN A 75 -14.33 8.23 -4.08
CA GLN A 75 -15.79 8.33 -4.14
C GLN A 75 -16.45 8.53 -2.75
N GLY A 76 -15.66 8.65 -1.68
CA GLY A 76 -16.13 8.92 -0.33
C GLY A 76 -16.33 7.68 0.55
N ILE A 77 -15.88 6.50 0.11
CA ILE A 77 -15.91 5.28 0.92
C ILE A 77 -14.72 5.31 1.89
N THR A 78 -14.97 5.07 3.17
CA THR A 78 -13.88 4.88 4.15
C THR A 78 -13.33 3.46 4.02
N LEU A 79 -12.00 3.33 3.91
CA LEU A 79 -11.33 2.04 3.82
C LEU A 79 -10.67 1.68 5.15
N VAL A 80 -10.82 0.43 5.57
CA VAL A 80 -10.03 -0.17 6.65
C VAL A 80 -9.32 -1.38 6.08
N MET A 81 -8.00 -1.34 6.03
CA MET A 81 -7.18 -2.42 5.50
C MET A 81 -6.46 -3.16 6.61
N ILE A 82 -6.51 -4.48 6.55
CA ILE A 82 -5.68 -5.39 7.34
C ILE A 82 -4.73 -6.05 6.36
N SER A 83 -3.43 -5.85 6.57
CA SER A 83 -2.39 -6.37 5.68
C SER A 83 -1.09 -6.58 6.46
N HIS A 84 -0.31 -7.58 6.06
CA HIS A 84 1.09 -7.75 6.45
C HIS A 84 2.07 -7.21 5.38
N ASN A 85 1.56 -6.71 4.25
CA ASN A 85 2.38 -6.08 3.22
C ASN A 85 2.68 -4.63 3.61
N MET A 86 3.91 -4.38 4.07
CA MET A 86 4.32 -3.07 4.57
C MET A 86 4.39 -2.02 3.45
N GLU A 87 4.78 -2.41 2.24
CA GLU A 87 4.83 -1.52 1.06
C GLU A 87 3.43 -1.00 0.71
N GLU A 88 2.43 -1.88 0.68
CA GLU A 88 1.04 -1.49 0.41
C GLU A 88 0.50 -0.54 1.49
N LEU A 89 0.77 -0.84 2.77
CA LEU A 89 0.35 0.01 3.88
C LEU A 89 1.02 1.39 3.84
N ALA A 90 2.30 1.43 3.50
CA ALA A 90 3.10 2.65 3.38
C ALA A 90 2.62 3.59 2.29
N GLU A 91 2.18 3.05 1.15
CA GLU A 91 1.76 3.84 -0.01
C GLU A 91 0.33 4.39 0.13
N ILE A 92 -0.55 3.69 0.84
CA ILE A 92 -2.01 3.83 0.67
C ILE A 92 -2.69 4.35 1.93
N CYS A 93 -2.17 4.03 3.11
CA CYS A 93 -2.85 4.34 4.36
C CYS A 93 -2.52 5.74 4.86
N ASP A 94 -3.53 6.52 5.21
CA ASP A 94 -3.34 7.80 5.90
C ASP A 94 -2.90 7.61 7.36
N ARG A 95 -3.37 6.52 7.98
CA ARG A 95 -3.13 6.16 9.39
C ARG A 95 -2.93 4.66 9.52
N LEU A 96 -2.04 4.26 10.41
CA LEU A 96 -1.75 2.88 10.76
C LEU A 96 -2.04 2.65 12.25
N TYR A 97 -2.53 1.45 12.54
CA TYR A 97 -2.71 0.92 13.88
C TYR A 97 -1.92 -0.36 13.99
N VAL A 98 -1.01 -0.42 14.97
CA VAL A 98 -0.23 -1.62 15.26
C VAL A 98 -0.89 -2.33 16.42
N ILE A 99 -1.26 -3.59 16.22
CA ILE A 99 -1.97 -4.40 17.21
C ILE A 99 -1.04 -5.51 17.71
N ALA A 100 -0.86 -5.59 19.03
CA ALA A 100 -0.12 -6.67 19.68
C ALA A 100 -0.83 -7.09 20.97
N GLY A 101 -0.93 -8.39 21.23
CA GLY A 101 -1.62 -8.92 22.42
C GLY A 101 -3.07 -8.45 22.57
N GLY A 102 -3.77 -8.27 21.45
CA GLY A 102 -5.17 -7.80 21.41
C GLY A 102 -5.37 -6.31 21.72
N ARG A 103 -4.30 -5.51 21.75
CA ARG A 103 -4.36 -4.07 22.03
C ARG A 103 -3.63 -3.27 20.95
N THR A 104 -4.09 -2.05 20.70
CA THR A 104 -3.36 -1.08 19.90
C THR A 104 -2.14 -0.61 20.69
N VAL A 105 -0.95 -0.91 20.19
CA VAL A 105 0.33 -0.56 20.81
C VAL A 105 1.00 0.65 20.14
N MET A 106 0.68 0.91 18.87
CA MET A 106 1.08 2.13 18.18
C MET A 106 -0.05 2.61 17.29
N GLU A 107 -0.14 3.93 17.14
CA GLU A 107 -1.08 4.59 16.27
C GLU A 107 -0.41 5.84 15.69
N GLY A 108 -0.61 6.11 14.41
CA GLY A 108 -0.08 7.32 13.78
C GLY A 108 -0.12 7.28 12.27
N THR A 109 0.48 8.29 11.64
CA THR A 109 0.73 8.27 10.19
C THR A 109 1.79 7.22 9.84
N PRO A 110 1.87 6.77 8.58
CA PRO A 110 2.97 5.93 8.12
C PRO A 110 4.35 6.46 8.52
N ALA A 111 4.58 7.78 8.36
CA ALA A 111 5.83 8.41 8.76
C ALA A 111 6.14 8.22 10.26
N ALA A 112 5.17 8.45 11.15
CA ALA A 112 5.36 8.32 12.60
C ALA A 112 5.52 6.87 13.08
N ILE A 113 5.02 5.90 12.30
CA ILE A 113 5.11 4.47 12.60
C ILE A 113 6.44 3.91 12.07
N PHE A 114 6.75 4.14 10.79
CA PHE A 114 7.98 3.64 10.17
C PHE A 114 9.25 4.36 10.64
N SER A 115 9.15 5.56 11.24
CA SER A 115 10.29 6.18 11.94
C SER A 115 10.75 5.38 13.16
N ARG A 116 9.90 4.50 13.70
CA ARG A 116 10.16 3.61 14.85
C ARG A 116 10.38 2.16 14.41
N ALA A 117 11.09 1.96 13.29
CA ALA A 117 11.36 0.66 12.70
C ALA A 117 11.95 -0.38 13.69
N GLY A 118 12.80 0.06 14.62
CA GLY A 118 13.36 -0.81 15.66
C GLY A 118 12.30 -1.41 16.60
N GLU A 119 11.31 -0.60 17.01
CA GLU A 119 10.19 -1.05 17.85
C GLU A 119 9.29 -2.04 17.09
N LEU A 120 9.00 -1.76 15.81
CA LEU A 120 8.22 -2.66 14.96
C LEU A 120 8.87 -4.04 14.85
N ARG A 121 10.18 -4.08 14.57
CA ARG A 121 10.94 -5.35 14.48
C ARG A 121 11.01 -6.09 15.81
N ALA A 122 11.14 -5.39 16.93
CA ALA A 122 11.12 -6.00 18.26
C ALA A 122 9.77 -6.67 18.58
N MET A 123 8.68 -6.23 17.94
CA MET A 123 7.35 -6.84 18.02
C MET A 123 7.10 -7.95 16.98
N GLY A 124 8.10 -8.29 16.17
CA GLY A 124 7.98 -9.31 15.12
C GLY A 124 7.30 -8.82 13.84
N LEU A 125 7.20 -7.50 13.66
CA LEU A 125 6.74 -6.88 12.41
C LEU A 125 7.94 -6.50 11.54
N ASP A 126 7.66 -6.15 10.28
CA ASP A 126 8.67 -5.64 9.36
C ASP A 126 8.42 -4.16 9.02
N VAL A 127 9.26 -3.62 8.17
CA VAL A 127 9.12 -2.29 7.55
C VAL A 127 9.28 -2.41 6.04
N PRO A 128 8.84 -1.41 5.26
CA PRO A 128 9.05 -1.41 3.82
C PRO A 128 10.53 -1.62 3.46
N ASP A 129 10.81 -2.36 2.39
CA ASP A 129 12.19 -2.64 1.99
C ASP A 129 13.02 -1.37 1.73
N VAL A 130 12.39 -0.33 1.19
CA VAL A 130 13.01 0.99 1.00
C VAL A 130 13.45 1.63 2.32
N THR A 131 12.73 1.39 3.43
CA THR A 131 13.14 1.84 4.76
C THR A 131 14.41 1.14 5.21
N LYS A 132 14.54 -0.17 4.95
CA LYS A 132 15.75 -0.94 5.27
C LYS A 132 16.97 -0.40 4.53
N VAL A 133 16.81 -0.10 3.24
CA VAL A 133 17.87 0.51 2.41
C VAL A 133 18.24 1.89 2.95
N ALA A 134 17.25 2.73 3.29
CA ALA A 134 17.50 4.05 3.84
C ALA A 134 18.26 4.00 5.18
N GLU A 135 17.90 3.08 6.09
CA GLU A 135 18.64 2.86 7.34
C GLU A 135 20.10 2.46 7.08
N ALA A 136 20.35 1.59 6.09
CA ALA A 136 21.70 1.16 5.72
C ALA A 136 22.55 2.30 5.12
N LEU A 137 21.93 3.25 4.42
CA LEU A 137 22.59 4.46 3.90
C LEU A 137 22.86 5.47 5.02
N LYS A 138 21.92 5.67 5.95
CA LYS A 138 22.12 6.52 7.14
C LYS A 138 23.24 6.03 8.03
N ALA A 139 23.34 4.71 8.24
CA ALA A 139 24.41 4.11 9.02
C ALA A 139 25.81 4.37 8.41
N ARG A 140 25.88 4.66 7.11
CA ARG A 140 27.10 5.05 6.39
C ARG A 140 27.29 6.57 6.31
N GLY A 141 26.43 7.36 6.93
CA GLY A 141 26.45 8.82 6.85
C GLY A 141 26.07 9.39 5.47
N LEU A 142 25.47 8.57 4.59
CA LEU A 142 25.09 8.98 3.23
C LEU A 142 23.72 9.66 3.19
N LEU A 143 22.89 9.46 4.21
CA LEU A 143 21.59 10.12 4.36
C LEU A 143 21.46 10.72 5.78
N PRO A 144 20.69 11.80 5.96
CA PRO A 144 20.43 12.38 7.28
C PRO A 144 19.73 11.38 8.22
N ALA A 145 20.21 11.28 9.46
CA ALA A 145 19.67 10.32 10.43
C ALA A 145 18.15 10.50 10.69
N GLY A 146 17.70 11.76 10.75
CA GLY A 146 16.31 12.12 11.03
C GLY A 146 15.34 12.03 9.84
N GLU A 147 15.82 11.76 8.62
CA GLU A 147 14.96 11.72 7.43
C GLU A 147 14.16 10.42 7.37
N VAL A 148 12.84 10.46 7.38
CA VAL A 148 12.00 9.25 7.38
C VAL A 148 11.64 8.85 5.94
N ILE A 149 12.11 7.69 5.49
CA ILE A 149 11.90 7.18 4.12
C ILE A 149 11.19 5.83 4.21
N TYR A 150 9.99 5.75 3.64
CA TYR A 150 9.14 4.56 3.68
C TYR A 150 8.39 4.29 2.37
N THR A 151 8.60 5.12 1.35
CA THR A 151 8.09 4.90 -0.01
C THR A 151 9.24 4.96 -1.01
N LEU A 152 9.04 4.33 -2.17
CA LEU A 152 10.03 4.36 -3.25
C LEU A 152 10.28 5.78 -3.76
N ALA A 153 9.22 6.59 -3.91
CA ALA A 153 9.33 7.99 -4.34
C ALA A 153 10.23 8.82 -3.39
N GLN A 154 10.05 8.69 -2.08
CA GLN A 154 10.93 9.36 -1.10
C GLN A 154 12.39 8.91 -1.23
N ALA A 155 12.62 7.62 -1.48
CA ALA A 155 13.96 7.08 -1.65
C ALA A 155 14.62 7.60 -2.94
N GLU A 156 13.88 7.67 -4.04
CA GLU A 156 14.33 8.25 -5.30
C GLU A 156 14.75 9.72 -5.11
N ASP A 157 13.91 10.52 -4.45
CA ASP A 157 14.22 11.92 -4.16
C ASP A 157 15.47 12.07 -3.29
N ALA A 158 15.63 11.21 -2.27
CA ALA A 158 16.79 11.24 -1.39
C ALA A 158 18.09 10.88 -2.12
N VAL A 159 18.05 9.85 -2.97
CA VAL A 159 19.20 9.44 -3.79
C VAL A 159 19.54 10.49 -4.84
N ALA A 160 18.56 11.09 -5.50
CA ALA A 160 18.77 12.16 -6.47
C ALA A 160 19.50 13.36 -5.84
N ARG A 161 19.10 13.77 -4.63
CA ARG A 161 19.78 14.85 -3.87
C ARG A 161 21.22 14.48 -3.53
N LEU A 162 21.47 13.23 -3.11
CA LEU A 162 22.80 12.74 -2.77
C LEU A 162 23.74 12.77 -3.99
N LEU A 163 23.25 12.37 -5.16
CA LEU A 163 24.03 12.40 -6.41
C LEU A 163 24.34 13.84 -6.85
N ALA A 164 23.37 14.75 -6.76
CA ALA A 164 23.57 16.15 -7.13
C ALA A 164 24.65 16.84 -6.27
N GLN A 165 24.70 16.56 -4.97
CA GLN A 165 25.73 17.10 -4.06
C GLN A 165 27.13 16.61 -4.42
N ARG A 166 27.28 15.36 -4.90
CA ARG A 166 28.56 14.81 -5.32
C ARG A 166 29.05 15.42 -6.64
N SER A 167 28.17 15.57 -7.63
CA SER A 167 28.52 16.22 -8.90
C SER A 167 28.90 17.70 -8.73
N GLY A 168 28.32 18.39 -7.75
CA GLY A 168 28.70 19.76 -7.40
C GLY A 168 30.08 19.87 -6.72
N ALA A 169 30.46 18.88 -5.91
CA ALA A 169 31.74 18.85 -5.20
C ALA A 169 32.94 18.52 -6.11
N GLU A 170 32.72 17.75 -7.19
CA GLU A 170 33.78 17.43 -8.17
C GLU A 170 34.08 18.60 -9.13
N GLY A 171 33.16 19.56 -9.29
CA GLY A 171 33.31 20.71 -10.21
C GLY A 171 34.04 21.93 -9.63
N THR A 172 34.35 21.96 -8.33
CA THR A 172 34.98 23.13 -7.66
C THR A 172 36.46 22.92 -7.29
N GLY A 173 37.03 21.75 -7.61
CA GLY A 173 38.43 21.40 -7.30
C GLY A 173 39.45 21.64 -8.43
N ALA A 174 39.06 22.27 -9.54
CA ALA A 174 39.93 22.61 -10.66
C ALA A 174 39.90 24.12 -10.93
N ALA A 175 40.59 24.88 -10.07
CA ALA A 175 40.98 26.27 -10.32
C ALA A 175 42.34 26.53 -9.68
#